data_AF-A0A968NPH4-F1
#
_entry.id   AF-A0A968NPH4-F1
#
_cell.length_a   1.000
_cell.length_b   1.000
_cell.length_c   1.000
_cell.angle_alpha   90.00
_cell.angle_beta   90.00
_cell.angle_gamma   90.00
#
_symmetry.space_group_name_H-M   'P 1'
#
loop_
_entity.id
_entity.type
_entity.pdbx_description
1 polymer ?
#
loop_
_entity_poly.entity_id
_entity_poly.type
_entity_poly.pdbx_seq_one_letter_code
_entity_poly.pdbx_strand_id
1 'polypeptide(L)'
;MKWGMFVCWSFSTFSGVEWTRGVTDVNFFKATGCDTDQWCATAKEAGMGYILFLAKHHDGFCLWDTQTTDFKVTNAPLGIDVLAKLKASCDKYGLKLALYFSEGDWSWLNPEELPRGSHTELNARVQRRNQLWRSSNNPEMKKAQLKELCTRYRPHRVLLDGSCAGGVAA
;
A
#
# COMPACT_ATOMS: atom_id res chain seq x y z
N MET A 1 -12.46 -9.28 -17.25
CA MET A 1 -11.07 -9.71 -16.92
C MET A 1 -11.19 -10.81 -15.91
N LYS A 2 -10.54 -11.96 -16.12
CA LYS A 2 -10.70 -13.13 -15.24
C LYS A 2 -9.50 -13.35 -14.31
N TRP A 3 -8.32 -12.82 -14.64
CA TRP A 3 -7.08 -13.16 -13.95
C TRP A 3 -6.03 -12.03 -14.05
N GLY A 4 -5.24 -11.85 -12.99
CA GLY A 4 -4.31 -10.73 -12.81
C GLY A 4 -3.24 -11.02 -11.75
N MET A 5 -2.20 -10.18 -11.71
CA MET A 5 -1.10 -10.27 -10.76
C MET A 5 -1.34 -9.32 -9.59
N PHE A 6 -1.16 -9.76 -8.35
CA PHE A 6 -1.09 -8.86 -7.20
C PHE A 6 0.37 -8.68 -6.79
N VAL A 7 0.85 -7.43 -6.78
CA VAL A 7 2.18 -7.05 -6.31
C VAL A 7 2.06 -6.41 -4.93
N CYS A 8 2.46 -7.14 -3.89
CA CYS A 8 2.64 -6.64 -2.54
C CYS A 8 4.12 -6.30 -2.33
N TRP A 9 4.45 -5.01 -2.38
CA TRP A 9 5.82 -4.51 -2.25
C TRP A 9 5.86 -3.28 -1.35
N SER A 10 6.38 -3.40 -0.13
CA SER A 10 6.48 -2.30 0.84
C SER A 10 7.57 -2.63 1.87
N PHE A 11 7.57 -2.03 3.05
CA PHE A 11 8.46 -2.41 4.15
C PHE A 11 8.36 -3.89 4.53
N SER A 12 7.23 -4.54 4.28
CA SER A 12 7.07 -5.99 4.50
C SER A 12 8.14 -6.80 3.76
N THR A 13 8.53 -6.34 2.57
CA THR A 13 9.61 -6.94 1.76
C THR A 13 10.97 -6.90 2.46
N PHE A 14 11.25 -5.86 3.26
CA PHE A 14 12.57 -5.65 3.89
C PHE A 14 12.64 -6.08 5.35
N SER A 15 11.48 -6.22 6.01
CA SER A 15 11.39 -6.53 7.43
C SER A 15 11.34 -8.03 7.73
N GLY A 16 11.04 -8.86 6.72
CA GLY A 16 10.76 -10.29 6.92
C GLY A 16 9.41 -10.57 7.58
N VAL A 17 8.56 -9.55 7.73
CA VAL A 17 7.24 -9.65 8.35
C VAL A 17 6.19 -8.85 7.59
N GLU A 18 4.96 -9.35 7.55
CA GLU A 18 3.91 -8.73 6.73
C GLU A 18 3.40 -7.39 7.29
N TRP A 19 3.24 -7.28 8.61
CA TRP A 19 2.60 -6.12 9.26
C TRP A 19 3.66 -5.26 9.97
N THR A 20 4.20 -4.26 9.27
CA THR A 20 5.36 -3.44 9.71
C THR A 20 5.01 -2.27 10.64
N ARG A 21 4.39 -2.59 11.77
CA ARG A 21 3.96 -1.59 12.77
C ARG A 21 5.15 -0.82 13.34
N GLY A 22 5.02 0.50 13.44
CA GLY A 22 5.99 1.38 14.09
C GLY A 22 7.23 1.71 13.26
N VAL A 23 7.33 1.20 12.03
CA VAL A 23 8.32 1.71 11.07
C VAL A 23 7.90 3.11 10.66
N THR A 24 8.77 4.09 10.90
CA THR A 24 8.52 5.52 10.65
C THR A 24 9.61 6.17 9.81
N ASP A 25 10.72 5.47 9.56
CA ASP A 25 11.84 5.94 8.75
C ASP A 25 11.72 5.41 7.31
N VAL A 26 11.62 6.33 6.35
CA VAL A 26 11.57 6.01 4.91
C VAL A 26 12.83 5.29 4.42
N ASN A 27 13.97 5.42 5.11
CA ASN A 27 15.20 4.68 4.80
C ASN A 27 15.08 3.17 5.05
N PHE A 28 14.00 2.73 5.71
CA PHE A 28 13.69 1.30 5.83
C PHE A 28 13.33 0.67 4.47
N PHE A 29 12.87 1.46 3.50
CA PHE A 29 12.63 1.00 2.14
C PHE A 29 13.95 0.92 1.35
N LYS A 30 14.62 -0.22 1.45
CA LYS A 30 15.99 -0.44 0.96
C LYS A 30 16.05 -0.99 -0.47
N ALA A 31 15.10 -0.62 -1.32
CA ALA A 31 15.10 -1.02 -2.72
C ALA A 31 16.31 -0.40 -3.44
N THR A 32 17.12 -1.23 -4.10
CA THR A 32 18.25 -0.75 -4.93
C THR A 32 17.85 -0.44 -6.37
N GLY A 33 16.64 -0.84 -6.77
CA GLY A 33 16.11 -0.62 -8.09
C GLY A 33 14.66 -1.06 -8.17
N CYS A 34 14.01 -0.71 -9.28
CA CYS A 34 12.63 -1.07 -9.57
C CYS A 34 12.48 -1.23 -11.08
N ASP A 35 12.26 -2.44 -11.55
CA ASP A 35 12.02 -2.74 -12.97
C ASP A 35 10.56 -3.17 -13.17
N THR A 36 9.71 -2.19 -13.43
CA THR A 36 8.27 -2.41 -13.66
C THR A 36 8.00 -3.04 -15.03
N ASP A 37 8.92 -2.92 -16.00
CA ASP A 37 8.81 -3.60 -17.28
C ASP A 37 8.96 -5.11 -17.09
N GLN A 38 9.86 -5.54 -16.21
CA GLN A 38 9.99 -6.94 -15.83
C GLN A 38 8.69 -7.48 -15.21
N TRP A 39 8.05 -6.73 -14.30
CA TRP A 39 6.76 -7.13 -13.71
C TRP A 39 5.68 -7.28 -14.80
N CYS A 40 5.57 -6.30 -15.70
CA CYS A 40 4.59 -6.31 -16.77
C CYS A 40 4.84 -7.42 -17.80
N ALA A 41 6.11 -7.67 -18.15
CA ALA A 41 6.50 -8.77 -19.04
C ALA A 41 6.07 -10.11 -18.44
N THR A 42 6.43 -10.37 -17.18
CA THR A 42 6.03 -11.60 -16.47
C THR A 42 4.53 -11.78 -16.41
N ALA A 43 3.76 -10.72 -16.11
CA ALA A 43 2.30 -10.80 -16.12
C ALA A 43 1.73 -11.13 -17.51
N LYS A 44 2.28 -10.54 -18.57
CA LYS A 44 1.84 -10.83 -19.95
C LYS A 44 2.19 -12.24 -20.39
N GLU A 45 3.41 -12.70 -20.10
CA GLU A 45 3.86 -14.06 -20.38
C GLU A 45 2.99 -15.09 -19.66
N ALA A 46 2.58 -14.79 -18.43
CA ALA A 46 1.65 -15.62 -17.69
C ALA A 46 0.25 -15.66 -18.32
N GLY A 47 -0.15 -14.66 -19.12
CA GLY A 47 -1.51 -14.53 -19.69
C GLY A 47 -2.47 -13.67 -18.86
N MET A 48 -1.93 -12.84 -17.96
CA MET A 48 -2.70 -11.95 -17.09
C MET A 48 -3.14 -10.67 -17.82
N GLY A 49 -4.31 -10.14 -17.45
CA GLY A 49 -4.87 -8.94 -18.08
C GLY A 49 -4.71 -7.64 -17.29
N TYR A 50 -4.29 -7.74 -16.03
CA TYR A 50 -4.12 -6.58 -15.13
C TYR A 50 -3.11 -6.84 -14.04
N ILE A 51 -2.58 -5.77 -13.47
CA ILE A 51 -1.79 -5.76 -12.24
C ILE A 51 -2.58 -5.02 -11.18
N LEU A 52 -2.84 -5.66 -10.05
CA LEU A 52 -3.22 -5.03 -8.80
C LEU A 52 -1.94 -4.65 -8.06
N PHE A 53 -1.72 -3.36 -7.82
CA PHE A 53 -0.51 -2.85 -7.18
C PHE A 53 -0.84 -2.27 -5.80
N LEU A 54 -0.15 -2.74 -4.77
CA LEU A 54 -0.22 -2.15 -3.43
C LEU A 54 0.32 -0.72 -3.48
N ALA A 55 -0.56 0.28 -3.50
CA ALA A 55 -0.16 1.69 -3.50
C ALA A 55 0.18 2.18 -2.07
N LYS A 56 -0.58 1.69 -1.07
CA LYS A 56 -0.40 1.96 0.36
C LYS A 56 -0.83 0.74 1.18
N HIS A 57 0.03 0.29 2.09
CA HIS A 57 -0.30 -0.74 3.08
C HIS A 57 -0.73 -0.13 4.41
N HIS A 58 -1.04 -0.95 5.42
CA HIS A 58 -1.50 -0.48 6.73
C HIS A 58 -0.45 0.32 7.52
N ASP A 59 0.84 0.16 7.20
CA ASP A 59 1.92 0.98 7.76
C ASP A 59 1.89 2.45 7.28
N GLY A 60 1.16 2.74 6.20
CA GLY A 60 0.96 4.10 5.69
C GLY A 60 1.98 4.55 4.66
N PHE A 61 3.00 3.74 4.35
CA PHE A 61 4.02 4.10 3.37
C PHE A 61 3.44 4.13 1.95
N CYS A 62 3.63 5.25 1.25
CA CYS A 62 3.05 5.50 -0.06
C CYS A 62 4.05 5.22 -1.19
N LEU A 63 3.68 4.36 -2.15
CA LEU A 63 4.52 4.03 -3.32
C LEU A 63 4.31 4.95 -4.53
N TRP A 64 3.80 6.15 -4.30
CA TRP A 64 3.67 7.19 -5.31
C TRP A 64 4.06 8.54 -4.72
N ASP A 65 4.32 9.52 -5.58
CA ASP A 65 4.70 10.86 -5.15
C ASP A 65 3.48 11.67 -4.67
N THR A 66 2.93 11.32 -3.51
CA THR A 66 1.78 12.03 -2.92
C THR A 66 2.17 13.40 -2.37
N GLN A 67 1.23 14.34 -2.36
CA GLN A 67 1.39 15.64 -1.69
C GLN A 67 0.84 15.65 -0.26
N THR A 68 0.34 14.51 0.23
CA THR A 68 -0.35 14.42 1.53
C THR A 68 0.55 14.04 2.70
N THR A 69 1.73 13.47 2.44
CA THR A 69 2.69 13.03 3.47
C THR A 69 4.09 12.91 2.89
N ASP A 70 5.10 13.09 3.75
CA ASP A 70 6.50 12.80 3.45
C ASP A 70 6.85 11.31 3.59
N PHE A 71 5.91 10.50 4.11
CA PHE A 71 6.08 9.05 4.27
C PHE A 71 5.81 8.30 2.96
N LYS A 72 6.66 8.56 1.97
CA LYS A 72 6.51 8.14 0.58
C LYS A 72 7.83 7.73 -0.05
N VAL A 73 7.74 6.93 -1.11
CA VAL A 73 8.90 6.33 -1.80
C VAL A 73 9.82 7.34 -2.47
N THR A 74 9.32 8.53 -2.86
CA THR A 74 10.16 9.60 -3.41
C THR A 74 11.09 10.24 -2.38
N ASN A 75 10.79 10.07 -1.09
CA ASN A 75 11.67 10.48 0.01
C ASN A 75 12.53 9.34 0.54
N ALA A 76 12.32 8.10 0.07
CA ALA A 76 13.19 6.96 0.38
C ALA A 76 14.42 6.93 -0.55
N PRO A 77 15.46 6.13 -0.25
CA PRO A 77 16.66 6.03 -1.09
C PRO A 77 16.40 5.68 -2.56
N LEU A 78 15.29 4.97 -2.86
CA LEU A 78 14.89 4.69 -4.24
C LEU A 78 14.54 5.97 -5.02
N GLY A 79 13.89 6.96 -4.37
CA GLY A 79 13.73 8.32 -4.90
C GLY A 79 12.86 8.46 -6.15
N ILE A 80 12.05 7.45 -6.51
CA ILE A 80 11.20 7.50 -7.72
C ILE A 80 9.73 7.29 -7.40
N ASP A 81 8.86 7.86 -8.23
CA ASP A 81 7.43 7.53 -8.25
C ASP A 81 7.22 6.15 -8.91
N VAL A 82 7.19 5.11 -8.08
CA VAL A 82 7.02 3.72 -8.53
C VAL A 82 5.70 3.54 -9.27
N LEU A 83 4.62 4.15 -8.79
CA LEU A 83 3.31 4.02 -9.41
C LEU A 83 3.27 4.68 -10.81
N ALA A 84 3.91 5.84 -11.00
CA ALA A 84 4.05 6.46 -12.32
C ALA A 84 4.81 5.53 -13.28
N LYS A 85 5.93 4.96 -12.80
CA LYS A 85 6.74 4.02 -13.58
C LYS A 85 5.93 2.78 -13.99
N LEU A 86 5.20 2.19 -13.04
CA LEU A 86 4.35 1.02 -13.30
C LEU A 86 3.20 1.34 -14.24
N LYS A 87 2.59 2.52 -14.15
CA LYS A 87 1.53 2.94 -15.08
C LYS A 87 2.05 2.97 -16.52
N ALA A 88 3.24 3.56 -16.73
CA ALA A 88 3.87 3.61 -18.05
C ALA A 88 4.17 2.19 -18.59
N SER A 89 4.69 1.30 -17.74
CA SER A 89 4.89 -0.12 -18.11
C SER A 89 3.56 -0.82 -18.42
N CYS A 90 2.51 -0.62 -17.62
CA CYS A 90 1.20 -1.18 -17.89
C CYS A 90 0.68 -0.76 -19.28
N ASP A 91 0.81 0.52 -19.63
CA ASP A 91 0.39 1.04 -20.93
C ASP A 91 1.21 0.43 -22.07
N LYS A 92 2.54 0.37 -21.92
CA LYS A 92 3.46 -0.24 -22.89
C LYS A 92 3.12 -1.70 -23.17
N TYR A 93 2.77 -2.48 -22.15
CA TYR A 93 2.48 -3.91 -22.26
C TYR A 93 0.98 -4.20 -22.47
N GLY A 94 0.11 -3.18 -22.55
CA GLY A 94 -1.33 -3.37 -22.68
C GLY A 94 -1.95 -4.14 -21.51
N LEU A 95 -1.50 -3.86 -20.28
CA LEU A 95 -2.08 -4.33 -19.02
C LEU A 95 -2.94 -3.22 -18.41
N LYS A 96 -4.04 -3.61 -17.77
CA LYS A 96 -4.80 -2.67 -16.94
C LYS A 96 -4.12 -2.52 -15.58
N LEU A 97 -3.97 -1.28 -15.12
CA LEU A 97 -3.54 -0.99 -13.75
C LEU A 97 -4.75 -0.98 -12.81
N ALA A 98 -4.68 -1.73 -11.72
CA ALA A 98 -5.58 -1.63 -10.57
C ALA A 98 -4.73 -1.34 -9.32
N LEU A 99 -5.32 -0.67 -8.33
CA LEU A 99 -4.61 -0.33 -7.09
C LEU A 99 -5.24 -1.02 -5.90
N TYR A 100 -4.40 -1.49 -4.99
CA TYR A 100 -4.77 -1.80 -3.62
C TYR A 100 -4.45 -0.57 -2.77
N PHE A 101 -5.40 -0.16 -1.94
CA PHE A 101 -5.25 0.96 -1.02
C PHE A 101 -5.78 0.55 0.35
N SER A 102 -4.90 0.57 1.34
CA SER A 102 -5.31 0.34 2.72
C SER A 102 -6.03 1.56 3.28
N GLU A 103 -7.27 1.35 3.73
CA GLU A 103 -8.04 2.37 4.44
C GLU A 103 -7.54 2.62 5.86
N GLY A 104 -6.88 1.63 6.46
CA GLY A 104 -6.22 1.75 7.76
C GLY A 104 -4.80 2.29 7.60
N ASP A 105 -4.40 3.18 8.50
CA ASP A 105 -3.06 3.73 8.53
C ASP A 105 -2.57 3.87 9.96
N TRP A 106 -1.60 3.04 10.34
CA TRP A 106 -1.06 3.04 11.70
C TRP A 106 -0.20 4.25 12.01
N SER A 107 0.23 5.02 11.00
CA SER A 107 0.92 6.29 11.24
C SER A 107 -0.01 7.34 11.87
N TRP A 108 -1.33 7.15 11.79
CA TRP A 108 -2.31 8.04 12.42
C TRP A 108 -2.65 7.65 13.87
N LEU A 109 -2.10 6.55 14.37
CA LEU A 109 -2.27 6.13 15.75
C LEU A 109 -1.16 6.72 16.62
N ASN A 110 -1.46 6.95 17.90
CA ASN A 110 -0.41 7.35 18.84
C ASN A 110 0.62 6.20 18.96
N PRO A 111 1.94 6.46 18.98
CA PRO A 111 2.95 5.41 19.15
C PRO A 111 2.80 4.58 20.45
N GLU A 112 2.12 5.13 21.45
CA GLU A 112 1.76 4.44 22.70
C GLU A 112 0.59 3.46 22.53
N GLU A 113 -0.25 3.68 21.53
CA GLU A 113 -1.37 2.79 21.15
C GLU A 113 -0.90 1.64 20.26
N LEU A 114 0.30 1.75 19.65
CA LEU A 114 0.91 0.65 18.92
C LEU A 114 1.51 -0.34 19.92
N PRO A 115 1.02 -1.59 19.97
CA PRO A 115 1.52 -2.53 20.95
C PRO A 115 3.00 -2.85 20.64
N ARG A 116 3.87 -2.62 21.63
CA ARG A 116 5.33 -2.82 21.56
C ARG A 116 5.67 -4.24 21.99
N GLY A 117 6.36 -5.03 21.17
CA GLY A 117 6.74 -6.41 21.49
C GLY A 117 7.14 -7.23 20.26
N SER A 118 7.59 -8.47 20.49
CA SER A 118 7.90 -9.40 19.41
C SER A 118 6.62 -9.94 18.75
N HIS A 119 6.72 -10.37 17.49
CA HIS A 119 5.60 -10.83 16.66
C HIS A 119 4.67 -11.85 17.33
N THR A 120 5.23 -12.78 18.10
CA THR A 120 4.51 -13.85 18.79
C THR A 120 3.66 -13.32 19.95
N GLU A 121 4.15 -12.32 20.66
CA GLU A 121 3.46 -11.74 21.83
C GLU A 121 2.36 -10.76 21.42
N LEU A 122 2.51 -10.13 20.25
CA LEU A 122 1.57 -9.14 19.73
C LEU A 122 0.33 -9.76 19.13
N ASN A 123 0.43 -10.86 18.39
CA ASN A 123 -0.74 -11.57 17.85
C ASN A 123 -1.70 -12.04 18.96
N ALA A 124 -1.17 -12.39 20.14
CA ALA A 124 -1.97 -12.78 21.30
C ALA A 124 -2.65 -11.59 22.00
N ARG A 125 -2.04 -10.40 21.99
CA ARG A 125 -2.63 -9.17 22.60
C ARG A 125 -3.61 -8.45 21.68
N VAL A 126 -3.38 -8.52 20.37
CA VAL A 126 -4.13 -7.84 19.30
C VAL A 126 -5.59 -8.34 19.16
N GLN A 127 -5.95 -9.49 19.74
CA GLN A 127 -7.34 -9.93 19.77
C GLN A 127 -8.21 -9.19 20.81
N ARG A 128 -7.62 -8.46 21.77
CA ARG A 128 -8.38 -7.71 22.77
C ARG A 128 -8.54 -6.25 22.35
N ARG A 129 -9.68 -5.97 21.70
CA ARG A 129 -10.30 -4.66 21.39
C ARG A 129 -9.62 -3.83 20.30
N ASN A 130 -10.20 -3.90 19.09
CA ASN A 130 -10.59 -2.78 18.21
C ASN A 130 -9.63 -1.59 17.92
N GLN A 131 -8.35 -1.63 18.31
CA GLN A 131 -7.43 -0.49 18.14
C GLN A 131 -6.83 -0.40 16.73
N LEU A 132 -6.48 -1.53 16.11
CA LEU A 132 -5.98 -1.57 14.72
C LEU A 132 -7.02 -1.07 13.70
N TRP A 133 -8.31 -1.19 14.04
CA TRP A 133 -9.43 -0.78 13.19
C TRP A 133 -9.83 0.69 13.37
N ARG A 134 -9.28 1.40 14.39
CA ARG A 134 -9.38 2.87 14.52
C ARG A 134 -8.39 3.62 13.62
N SER A 135 -7.44 2.90 13.02
CA SER A 135 -6.47 3.48 12.08
C SER A 135 -7.11 4.03 10.79
N SER A 136 -8.42 3.88 10.61
CA SER A 136 -9.19 4.47 9.50
C SER A 136 -9.67 5.91 9.75
N ASN A 137 -9.20 6.58 10.81
CA ASN A 137 -9.76 7.83 11.35
C ASN A 137 -9.27 9.14 10.68
N ASN A 138 -8.88 9.11 9.40
CA ASN A 138 -8.51 10.32 8.65
C ASN A 138 -9.19 10.36 7.26
N PRO A 139 -10.51 10.60 7.20
CA PRO A 139 -11.28 10.57 5.95
C PRO A 139 -10.81 11.62 4.93
N GLU A 140 -10.37 12.80 5.38
CA GLU A 140 -9.91 13.87 4.47
C GLU A 140 -8.61 13.50 3.77
N MET A 141 -7.61 12.96 4.50
CA MET A 141 -6.38 12.49 3.88
C MET A 141 -6.66 11.33 2.92
N LYS A 142 -7.50 10.36 3.30
CA LYS A 142 -7.89 9.26 2.40
C LYS A 142 -8.53 9.78 1.12
N LYS A 143 -9.47 10.72 1.24
CA LYS A 143 -10.15 11.33 0.09
C LYS A 143 -9.15 12.09 -0.80
N ALA A 144 -8.21 12.82 -0.21
CA ALA A 144 -7.16 13.51 -0.95
C ALA A 144 -6.25 12.53 -1.70
N GLN A 145 -5.78 11.48 -1.04
CA GLN A 145 -4.94 10.43 -1.65
C GLN A 145 -5.69 9.69 -2.77
N LEU A 146 -6.93 9.26 -2.54
CA LEU A 146 -7.76 8.61 -3.56
C LEU A 146 -8.02 9.55 -4.74
N LYS A 147 -8.23 10.84 -4.51
CA LYS A 147 -8.35 11.84 -5.57
C LYS A 147 -7.06 11.94 -6.39
N GLU A 148 -5.89 12.00 -5.75
CA GLU A 148 -4.60 11.98 -6.46
C GLU A 148 -4.45 10.73 -7.33
N LEU A 149 -4.70 9.56 -6.73
CA LEU A 149 -4.60 8.26 -7.42
C LEU A 149 -5.50 8.19 -8.66
N CYS A 150 -6.77 8.57 -8.49
CA CYS A 150 -7.77 8.52 -9.57
C CYS A 150 -7.54 9.56 -10.67
N THR A 151 -6.96 10.73 -10.35
CA THR A 151 -6.75 11.81 -11.32
C THR A 151 -5.42 11.69 -12.08
N ARG A 152 -4.33 11.39 -11.37
CA ARG A 152 -2.97 11.34 -11.93
C ARG A 152 -2.66 10.02 -12.62
N TYR A 153 -3.01 8.89 -12.00
CA TYR A 153 -2.63 7.56 -12.49
C TYR A 153 -3.77 6.82 -13.17
N ARG A 154 -5.03 7.26 -12.96
CA ARG A 154 -6.25 6.78 -13.63
C ARG A 154 -6.33 5.24 -13.66
N PRO A 155 -6.29 4.56 -12.50
CA PRO A 155 -6.38 3.12 -12.45
C PRO A 155 -7.74 2.64 -12.96
N HIS A 156 -7.78 1.45 -13.53
CA HIS A 156 -9.00 0.80 -13.96
C HIS A 156 -9.91 0.43 -12.78
N ARG A 157 -9.33 0.08 -11.62
CA ARG A 157 -10.03 -0.24 -10.36
C ARG A 157 -9.18 0.14 -9.16
N VAL A 158 -9.84 0.43 -8.04
CA VAL A 158 -9.20 0.55 -6.73
C VAL A 158 -9.89 -0.44 -5.80
N LEU A 159 -9.11 -1.33 -5.18
CA LEU A 159 -9.50 -2.22 -4.11
C LEU A 159 -9.16 -1.52 -2.80
N LEU A 160 -10.20 -1.24 -2.00
CA LEU A 160 -10.07 -0.68 -0.67
C LEU A 160 -10.00 -1.82 0.32
N ASP A 161 -8.88 -1.93 1.04
CA ASP A 161 -8.75 -2.87 2.15
C ASP A 161 -9.13 -2.17 3.46
N GLY A 162 -10.27 -2.58 3.99
CA GLY A 162 -10.92 -1.96 5.13
C GLY A 162 -11.18 -2.96 6.25
N SER A 163 -11.36 -2.43 7.44
CA SER A 163 -11.83 -3.20 8.60
C SER A 163 -13.28 -3.65 8.41
N CYS A 164 -13.55 -4.95 8.54
CA CYS A 164 -14.87 -5.40 8.98
C CYS A 164 -15.12 -4.88 10.40
N ALA A 165 -15.68 -3.67 10.52
CA ALA A 165 -16.40 -3.29 11.72
C ALA A 165 -17.79 -3.92 11.61
N GLY A 166 -18.05 -4.97 12.38
CA GLY A 166 -19.42 -5.40 12.62
C GLY A 166 -20.21 -4.25 13.25
N GLY A 167 -21.32 -3.85 12.63
CA GLY A 167 -22.25 -2.89 13.24
C GLY A 167 -23.06 -2.04 12.27
N VAL A 168 -24.20 -2.63 11.85
CA VAL A 168 -25.50 -2.05 11.49
C VAL A 168 -25.64 -1.10 10.28
N ALA A 169 -26.62 -1.48 9.46
CA ALA A 169 -27.24 -0.70 8.40
C ALA A 169 -27.63 0.72 8.83
N ALA A 170 -27.63 1.63 7.85
CA ALA A 170 -28.61 2.68 7.69
C ALA A 170 -28.98 2.75 6.21
#